data_AF-B6A8K7-F1
#
_entry.id   AF-B6A8K7-F1
#
_cell.length_a   1.000
_cell.length_b   1.000
_cell.length_c   1.000
_cell.angle_alpha   90.00
_cell.angle_beta   90.00
_cell.angle_gamma   90.00
#
_symmetry.space_group_name_H-M   'P 1'
#
loop_
_entity.id
_entity.type
_entity.pdbx_description
1 polymer ?
#
loop_
_entity_poly.entity_id
_entity_poly.type
_entity_poly.pdbx_seq_one_letter_code
_entity_poly.pdbx_strand_id
1 'polypeptide(L)' 'MLMPKQNRVSIYEYLFKEGVMVAKKDYHAPKHPDLEKIPNLQVIKAMQSLKSRGYVKEQFAWRHFYW' A
#
# COMPACT_ATOMS: atom_id res chain seq x y z
N MET A 1 -12.13 -2.42 1.51
CA MET A 1 -12.35 -1.74 0.23
C MET A 1 -12.51 -2.78 -0.86
N LEU A 2 -13.48 -2.61 -1.76
CA LEU A 2 -13.58 -3.45 -2.96
C LEU A 2 -12.36 -3.18 -3.85
N MET A 3 -11.57 -4.21 -4.13
CA MET A 3 -10.35 -4.12 -4.93
C MET A 3 -10.25 -5.37 -5.82
N PRO A 4 -9.81 -5.25 -7.08
CA PRO A 4 -9.51 -6.39 -7.93
C PRO A 4 -8.52 -7.35 -7.25
N LYS A 5 -8.74 -8.65 -7.39
CA LYS A 5 -7.87 -9.68 -6.78
C LYS A 5 -6.43 -9.54 -7.27
N GLN A 6 -6.25 -9.29 -8.56
CA GLN A 6 -4.93 -9.12 -9.19
C GLN A 6 -4.12 -8.00 -8.52
N ASN A 7 -4.72 -6.81 -8.36
CA ASN A 7 -4.04 -5.68 -7.73
C ASN A 7 -3.65 -5.98 -6.27
N ARG A 8 -4.53 -6.66 -5.53
CA ARG A 8 -4.23 -7.06 -4.14
C ARG A 8 -3.04 -8.01 -4.07
N VAL A 9 -3.01 -9.02 -4.94
CA VAL A 9 -1.90 -9.99 -5.00
C VAL A 9 -0.60 -9.28 -5.34
N SER A 10 -0.59 -8.40 -6.34
CA SER A 10 0.61 -7.65 -6.72
C SER A 10 1.13 -6.72 -5.61
N ILE A 11 0.25 -6.09 -4.81
CA ILE A 11 0.67 -5.30 -3.63
C ILE A 11 1.38 -6.20 -2.62
N TYR A 12 0.84 -7.40 -2.36
CA TYR A 12 1.42 -8.33 -1.40
C TYR A 12 2.73 -8.93 -1.89
N GLU A 13 2.82 -9.28 -3.18
CA GLU A 13 4.06 -9.75 -3.81
C GLU A 13 5.17 -8.69 -3.70
N TYR A 14 4.84 -7.42 -3.99
CA TYR A 14 5.80 -6.33 -3.86
C TYR A 14 6.25 -6.13 -2.40
N LEU A 15 5.30 -6.09 -1.46
CA LEU A 15 5.61 -5.97 -0.03
C LEU A 15 6.52 -7.11 0.44
N PHE A 16 6.27 -8.34 0.00
CA PHE A 16 7.06 -9.49 0.43
C PHE A 16 8.43 -9.55 -0.25
N LYS A 17 8.54 -9.03 -1.47
CA LYS A 17 9.81 -8.93 -2.21
C LYS A 17 10.76 -7.91 -1.59
N GLU A 18 10.28 -6.71 -1.31
CA GLU A 18 11.11 -5.62 -0.77
C GLU A 18 11.18 -5.64 0.78
N GLY A 19 10.18 -6.20 1.44
CA GLY A 19 10.05 -6.24 2.90
C GLY A 19 9.60 -4.93 3.54
N VAL A 20 9.50 -3.85 2.76
CA VAL A 20 9.11 -2.50 3.20
C VAL A 20 8.21 -1.88 2.13
N MET A 21 7.28 -1.01 2.54
CA MET A 21 6.47 -0.24 1.59
C MET A 21 6.29 1.21 2.04
N VAL A 22 6.41 2.13 1.09
CA VAL A 22 6.24 3.57 1.34
C VAL A 22 5.15 4.14 0.45
N ALA A 23 4.13 4.78 1.03
CA ALA A 23 3.12 5.48 0.26
C ALA A 23 2.93 6.92 0.75
N LYS A 24 2.89 7.87 -0.19
CA LYS A 24 2.45 9.24 0.11
C LYS A 24 0.97 9.23 0.48
N LYS A 25 0.56 10.00 1.49
CA LYS A 25 -0.84 10.22 1.87
C LYS A 25 -1.52 11.13 0.84
N ASP A 26 -1.80 10.54 -0.31
CA ASP A 26 -2.54 11.11 -1.42
C ASP A 26 -3.48 10.04 -1.98
N TYR A 27 -4.78 10.22 -1.74
CA TYR A 27 -5.81 9.27 -2.14
C TYR A 27 -6.25 9.44 -3.60
N HIS A 28 -5.90 10.56 -4.24
CA HIS A 28 -6.32 10.88 -5.61
C HIS A 28 -5.22 10.60 -6.63
N ALA A 29 -4.01 10.29 -6.18
CA ALA A 29 -2.93 9.89 -7.06
C ALA A 29 -3.35 8.68 -7.92
N PRO A 30 -3.31 8.80 -9.26
CA PRO A 30 -3.82 7.77 -10.17
C PRO A 30 -2.97 6.51 -10.14
N LYS A 31 -1.69 6.64 -9.76
CA LYS A 31 -0.70 5.57 -9.73
C LYS A 31 0.19 5.71 -8.50
N HIS A 32 0.67 4.58 -8.00
CA HIS A 32 1.73 4.52 -7.02
C HIS A 32 3.10 4.56 -7.72
N PRO A 33 4.15 5.21 -7.15
CA PRO A 33 5.45 5.33 -7.80
C PRO A 33 6.08 3.99 -8.17
N ASP A 34 6.02 3.01 -7.27
CA ASP A 34 6.65 1.70 -7.47
C ASP A 34 5.72 0.69 -8.17
N LEU A 35 4.41 0.97 -8.19
CA LEU A 35 3.37 0.11 -8.75
C LEU A 35 2.58 0.89 -9.79
N GLU A 36 3.15 0.99 -11.00
CA GLU A 36 2.62 1.82 -12.10
C GLU A 36 1.17 1.50 -12.50
N LYS A 37 0.72 0.27 -12.27
CA LYS A 37 -0.62 -0.20 -12.64
C LYS A 37 -1.67 -0.01 -11.54
N ILE A 38 -1.25 0.35 -10.32
CA ILE A 38 -2.12 0.32 -9.14
C ILE A 38 -2.33 1.73 -8.59
N PRO A 39 -3.58 2.16 -8.37
CA PRO A 39 -3.87 3.43 -7.72
C PRO A 39 -3.36 3.47 -6.28
N ASN A 40 -2.83 4.62 -5.86
CA ASN A 40 -2.26 4.77 -4.52
C ASN A 40 -3.29 4.54 -3.40
N LEU A 41 -4.57 4.86 -3.65
CA LEU A 41 -5.67 4.55 -2.74
C LEU A 41 -5.76 3.05 -2.41
N GLN A 42 -5.57 2.18 -3.41
CA GLN A 42 -5.64 0.73 -3.22
C GLN A 42 -4.50 0.23 -2.33
N VAL A 43 -3.29 0.76 -2.53
CA VAL A 43 -2.12 0.47 -1.71
C VAL A 43 -2.37 0.85 -0.25
N ILE A 44 -2.76 2.11 0.00
CA ILE A 44 -3.00 2.61 1.36
C ILE A 44 -4.09 1.78 2.07
N LYS A 45 -5.19 1.45 1.38
CA LYS A 45 -6.28 0.67 1.99
C LYS A 45 -5.94 -0.80 2.18
N ALA A 46 -5.11 -1.39 1.32
CA ALA A 46 -4.58 -2.74 1.53
C ALA A 46 -3.67 -2.78 2.77
N MET A 47 -2.73 -1.85 2.88
CA MET A 47 -1.81 -1.77 4.02
C MET A 47 -2.53 -1.45 5.33
N GLN A 48 -3.56 -0.58 5.31
CA GLN A 48 -4.42 -0.32 6.46
C GLN A 48 -5.09 -1.61 6.98
N SER A 49 -5.51 -2.51 6.09
CA SER A 49 -6.09 -3.81 6.46
C SER A 49 -5.06 -4.79 7.02
N LEU A 50 -3.80 -4.73 6.57
CA LEU A 50 -2.74 -5.58 7.10
C LEU A 50 -2.31 -5.10 8.49
N LYS A 51 -2.21 -3.78 8.68
CA LYS A 51 -1.94 -3.15 9.98
C LYS A 51 -3.01 -3.52 11.01
N SER A 52 -4.29 -3.43 10.65
CA SER A 52 -5.38 -3.75 11.60
C SER A 52 -5.37 -5.21 12.05
N ARG A 53 -4.75 -6.11 11.28
CA ARG A 53 -4.57 -7.53 11.62
C ARG A 53 -3.26 -7.82 12.34
N GLY A 54 -2.41 -6.81 12.54
CA GLY A 54 -1.10 -6.96 13.18
C GLY A 54 -0.02 -7.59 12.30
N TYR A 55 -0.20 -7.63 10.98
CA TYR A 55 0.80 -8.23 10.07
C TYR A 55 1.93 -7.29 9.68
N VAL A 56 1.70 -5.97 9.72
CA VAL A 56 2.69 -4.95 9.39
C VAL A 56 2.69 -3.87 10.46
N LYS A 57 3.85 -3.26 10.70
CA LYS A 57 3.98 -2.11 11.59
C LYS A 57 3.86 -0.85 10.74
N GLU A 58 3.07 0.12 11.19
CA GLU A 58 2.94 1.40 10.48
C GLU A 58 3.69 2.49 11.24
N GLN A 59 4.47 3.29 10.52
CA GLN A 59 5.00 4.56 10.96
C GLN A 59 4.57 5.65 9.98
N PHE A 60 4.16 6.81 10.50
CA PHE A 60 3.70 7.91 9.66
C PHE A 60 4.50 9.18 9.95
N ALA A 61 5.14 9.74 8.92
CA ALA A 61 5.91 10.96 9.03
C ALA A 61 5.90 11.74 7.71
N TRP A 62 5.92 13.07 7.77
CA TRP A 62 6.04 13.94 6.58
C TRP A 62 4.99 13.71 5.48
N ARG A 63 3.77 13.28 5.86
CA ARG A 63 2.71 12.83 4.93
C ARG A 63 3.03 11.55 4.13
N HIS A 64 3.97 10.75 4.61
CA HIS A 64 4.27 9.42 4.07
C HIS A 64 3.98 8.35 5.12
N PHE A 65 3.34 7.28 4.65
CA PHE A 65 3.22 6.03 5.38
C PHE A 65 4.43 5.17 5.09
N TYR A 66 5.00 4.61 6.14
CA TYR A 66 6.09 3.65 6.12
C TYR A 66 5.55 2.38 6.78
N TRP A 67 5.56 1.28 6.06
CA TRP A 67 5.17 -0.03 6.56
C TRP A 67 6.29 -1.05 6.43
#